data_AF-A0A7Z2GDI8-F1
#
_entry.id   AF-A0A7Z2GDI8-F1
#
_cell.length_a   1.000
_cell.length_b   1.000
_cell.length_c   1.000
_cell.angle_alpha   90.00
_cell.angle_beta   90.00
_cell.angle_gamma   90.00
#
_symmetry.space_group_name_H-M   'P 1'
#
loop_
_entity.id
_entity.type
_entity.pdbx_description
1 polymer ?
#
loop_
_entity_poly.entity_id
_entity_poly.type
_entity_poly.pdbx_seq_one_letter_code
_entity_poly.pdbx_strand_id
1 'polypeptide(L)'
;MADSGETSVYDAAVEALRSVDADLLEIRFVESGGPLHAALSCASQSWVLRALPERWRLLSGYCMELSRFPTFDAFLATRPDSLRRPLWRLARRLSEDGAVEYGWCQDASDARAVLTWLFEKKRNWVLARGLDAPYLMHDDVRDFFIELAGRTNLVTTPLVSFVKLDGVAIAASVNLVGPRRLEYFITTYDEAYAARSVGNLLVDSMARWALANGRDFDFRPYFSSYKERWSNRKGWYESHFIVLTWRGRLVEFALAAQQLGRVFRRARAFAIDPLRAKVRALTAAR
;
A
#
# COMPACT_ATOMS: atom_id res chain seq x y z
N MET A 1 17.67 4.73 19.71
CA MET A 1 18.61 5.81 19.34
C MET A 1 18.90 5.61 17.87
N ALA A 2 18.53 6.57 17.02
CA ALA A 2 18.94 6.53 15.61
C ALA A 2 20.47 6.63 15.56
N ASP A 3 21.10 5.80 14.74
CA ASP A 3 22.54 5.80 14.55
C ASP A 3 22.97 7.14 13.95
N SER A 4 24.01 7.78 14.48
CA SER A 4 24.43 9.12 14.04
C SER A 4 24.86 9.12 12.56
N GLY A 5 25.30 7.97 12.05
CA GLY A 5 25.59 7.75 10.63
C GLY A 5 24.36 7.67 9.72
N GLU A 6 23.19 7.28 10.23
CA GLU A 6 21.96 7.26 9.41
C GLU A 6 21.45 8.68 9.16
N THR A 7 21.54 9.57 10.16
CA THR A 7 21.01 10.94 10.05
C THR A 7 21.78 11.77 9.01
N SER A 8 23.11 11.64 8.96
CA SER A 8 23.94 12.37 7.98
C SER A 8 23.65 11.97 6.54
N VAL A 9 23.27 10.70 6.29
CA VAL A 9 22.87 10.23 4.95
C VAL A 9 21.56 10.88 4.51
N TYR A 10 20.58 10.99 5.40
CA TYR A 10 19.30 11.63 5.04
C TYR A 10 19.46 13.13 4.83
N ASP A 11 20.29 13.82 5.62
CA ASP A 11 20.58 15.22 5.41
C ASP A 11 21.29 15.46 4.06
N ALA A 12 22.29 14.63 3.73
CA ALA A 12 22.96 14.67 2.44
C ALA A 12 22.00 14.37 1.28
N ALA A 13 21.08 13.42 1.46
CA ALA A 13 20.05 13.13 0.47
C ALA A 13 19.12 14.34 0.26
N VAL A 14 18.67 15.00 1.33
CA VAL A 14 17.84 16.20 1.23
C VAL A 14 18.57 17.37 0.58
N GLU A 15 19.87 17.52 0.82
CA GLU A 15 20.67 18.53 0.12
C GLU A 15 20.82 18.20 -1.36
N ALA A 16 21.04 16.93 -1.71
CA ALA A 16 21.07 16.48 -3.11
C ALA A 16 19.72 16.69 -3.82
N LEU A 17 18.59 16.63 -3.11
CA LEU A 17 17.29 16.96 -3.72
C LEU A 17 17.22 18.42 -4.19
N ARG A 18 18.01 19.33 -3.61
CA ARG A 18 18.05 20.74 -4.02
C ARG A 18 18.78 20.96 -5.35
N SER A 19 19.60 20.02 -5.79
CA SER A 19 20.30 20.10 -7.08
C SER A 19 19.54 19.43 -8.22
N VAL A 20 18.38 18.84 -7.95
CA VAL A 20 17.52 18.26 -8.98
C VAL A 20 16.91 19.38 -9.82
N ASP A 21 16.95 19.22 -11.16
CA ASP A 21 16.30 20.13 -12.11
C ASP A 21 14.78 19.92 -12.11
N ALA A 22 14.14 20.37 -11.03
CA ALA A 22 12.70 20.33 -10.84
C ALA A 22 12.24 21.55 -10.04
N ASP A 23 11.00 21.99 -10.28
CA ASP A 23 10.40 23.10 -9.52
C ASP A 23 9.80 22.64 -8.18
N LEU A 24 9.28 21.42 -8.16
CA LEU A 24 8.57 20.79 -7.06
C LEU A 24 8.88 19.30 -7.03
N LEU A 25 9.16 18.77 -5.85
CA LEU A 25 9.35 17.34 -5.65
C LEU A 25 8.28 16.81 -4.67
N GLU A 26 7.52 15.80 -5.10
CA GLU A 26 6.62 15.06 -4.22
C GLU A 26 7.31 13.78 -3.74
N ILE A 27 7.54 13.67 -2.43
CA ILE A 27 8.02 12.45 -1.79
C ILE A 27 6.85 11.82 -1.06
N ARG A 28 6.34 10.74 -1.62
CA ARG A 28 5.11 10.11 -1.15
C ARG A 28 5.38 9.15 -0.01
N PHE A 29 4.44 9.10 0.93
CA PHE A 29 4.36 8.06 1.94
C PHE A 29 5.64 7.89 2.78
N VAL A 30 6.13 8.98 3.34
CA VAL A 30 7.21 9.01 4.32
C VAL A 30 6.65 8.68 5.70
N GLU A 31 7.29 7.76 6.41
CA GLU A 31 6.90 7.37 7.77
C GLU A 31 7.13 8.52 8.76
N SER A 32 6.07 8.98 9.44
CA SER A 32 6.12 10.05 10.42
C SER A 32 6.99 9.67 11.61
N GLY A 33 7.86 10.59 12.03
CA GLY A 33 8.81 10.38 13.13
C GLY A 33 10.05 9.57 12.76
N GLY A 34 10.19 9.13 11.50
CA GLY A 34 11.41 8.51 10.98
C GLY A 34 12.52 9.53 10.66
N PRO A 35 13.76 9.08 10.43
CA PRO A 35 14.88 9.96 10.07
C PRO A 35 14.64 10.78 8.81
N LEU A 36 14.09 10.17 7.75
CA LEU A 36 13.73 10.89 6.52
C LEU A 36 12.65 11.95 6.76
N HIS A 37 11.65 11.68 7.59
CA HIS A 37 10.64 12.66 7.97
C HIS A 37 11.26 13.86 8.70
N ALA A 38 12.20 13.61 9.61
CA ALA A 38 12.93 14.67 10.32
C ALA A 38 13.74 15.52 9.35
N ALA A 39 14.53 14.91 8.46
CA ALA A 39 15.34 15.61 7.46
C ALA A 39 14.45 16.45 6.51
N LEU A 40 13.35 15.89 6.01
CA LEU A 40 12.42 16.61 5.14
C LEU A 40 11.69 17.74 5.85
N SER A 41 11.45 17.64 7.16
CA SER A 41 10.78 18.70 7.92
C SER A 41 11.56 20.01 7.95
N CYS A 42 12.88 19.95 7.73
CA CYS A 42 13.79 21.09 7.62
C CYS A 42 13.85 21.69 6.21
N ALA A 43 13.34 20.98 5.19
CA ALA A 43 13.33 21.46 3.81
C ALA A 43 12.22 22.49 3.55
N SER A 44 12.32 23.19 2.42
CA SER A 44 11.33 24.17 1.94
C SER A 44 10.02 23.47 1.56
N GLN A 45 9.12 23.28 2.54
CA GLN A 45 7.84 22.59 2.37
C GLN A 45 6.76 23.48 1.74
N SER A 46 5.71 22.83 1.23
CA SER A 46 4.48 23.50 0.80
C SER A 46 3.72 24.12 1.99
N TRP A 47 3.35 25.40 1.89
CA TRP A 47 2.56 26.09 2.90
C TRP A 47 1.08 25.68 2.86
N VAL A 48 0.55 25.39 1.67
CA VAL A 48 -0.84 24.97 1.47
C VAL A 48 -1.10 23.64 2.14
N LEU A 49 -0.20 22.68 1.94
CA LEU A 49 -0.37 21.35 2.51
C LEU A 49 -0.13 21.38 4.03
N ARG A 50 0.83 22.16 4.52
CA ARG A 50 1.01 22.37 5.96
C ARG A 50 -0.24 22.95 6.65
N ALA A 51 -0.99 23.79 5.95
CA ALA A 51 -2.26 24.34 6.48
C ALA A 51 -3.39 23.30 6.56
N LEU A 52 -3.27 22.13 5.89
CA LEU A 52 -4.26 21.07 5.98
C LEU A 52 -4.20 20.35 7.34
N PRO A 53 -5.35 20.02 7.94
CA PRO A 53 -5.40 19.21 9.16
C PRO A 53 -4.65 17.88 8.99
N GLU A 54 -3.91 17.45 10.01
CA GLU A 54 -3.12 16.21 9.99
C GLU A 54 -3.94 15.00 9.58
N ARG A 55 -5.17 14.88 10.09
CA ARG A 55 -6.11 13.79 9.73
C ARG A 55 -6.40 13.66 8.22
N TRP A 56 -6.13 14.70 7.43
CA TRP A 56 -6.31 14.68 5.96
C TRP A 56 -5.00 14.41 5.22
N ARG A 57 -3.86 14.56 5.88
CA ARG A 57 -2.51 14.33 5.33
C ARG A 57 -1.96 12.95 5.70
N LEU A 58 -2.27 12.48 6.90
CA LEU A 58 -1.74 11.24 7.45
C LEU A 58 -2.55 10.04 6.96
N LEU A 59 -1.82 9.02 6.51
CA LEU A 59 -2.34 7.70 6.19
C LEU A 59 -1.83 6.70 7.21
N SER A 60 -2.70 5.79 7.66
CA SER A 60 -2.24 4.67 8.47
C SER A 60 -1.47 3.67 7.62
N GLY A 61 -0.37 3.15 8.17
CA GLY A 61 0.34 1.99 7.64
C GLY A 61 0.47 0.92 8.71
N TYR A 62 0.71 -0.31 8.26
CA TYR A 62 0.60 -1.51 9.08
C TYR A 62 1.78 -2.42 8.81
N CYS A 63 2.44 -2.88 9.87
CA CYS A 63 3.61 -3.73 9.78
C CYS A 63 3.52 -4.89 10.79
N MET A 64 4.08 -6.03 10.41
CA MET A 64 4.42 -7.12 11.31
C MET A 64 5.91 -7.02 11.64
N GLU A 65 6.25 -6.61 12.86
CA GLU A 65 7.61 -6.67 13.39
C GLU A 65 7.97 -8.11 13.76
N LEU A 66 8.12 -8.95 12.74
CA LEU A 66 8.40 -10.38 12.84
C LEU A 66 9.74 -10.65 13.51
N SER A 67 10.73 -9.78 13.28
CA SER A 67 12.07 -9.86 13.88
C SER A 67 12.10 -9.91 15.41
N ARG A 68 11.00 -9.51 16.08
CA ARG A 68 10.86 -9.56 17.55
C ARG A 68 10.45 -10.94 18.08
N PHE A 69 10.17 -11.90 17.20
CA PHE A 69 9.65 -13.21 17.57
C PHE A 69 10.60 -14.32 17.11
N PRO A 70 10.80 -15.38 17.93
CA PRO A 70 11.67 -16.49 17.54
C PRO A 70 11.03 -17.40 16.49
N THR A 71 9.69 -17.47 16.44
CA THR A 71 8.92 -18.29 15.50
C THR A 71 7.67 -17.57 15.05
N PHE A 72 7.15 -17.98 13.89
CA PHE A 72 5.95 -17.38 13.32
C PHE A 72 4.72 -17.69 14.19
N ASP A 73 4.67 -18.88 14.79
CA ASP A 73 3.57 -19.25 15.68
C ASP A 73 3.58 -18.43 16.98
N ALA A 74 4.76 -18.05 17.49
CA ALA A 74 4.87 -17.13 18.62
C ALA A 74 4.32 -15.73 18.28
N PHE A 75 4.62 -15.23 17.07
CA PHE A 75 4.00 -14.01 16.56
C PHE A 75 2.48 -14.15 16.45
N LEU A 76 2.01 -15.23 15.79
CA LEU A 76 0.60 -15.47 15.52
C LEU A 76 -0.21 -15.64 16.82
N ALA A 77 0.39 -16.19 17.89
CA ALA A 77 -0.23 -16.30 19.20
C ALA A 77 -0.57 -14.94 19.84
N THR A 78 0.11 -13.85 19.44
CA THR A 78 -0.22 -12.48 19.89
C THR A 78 -1.36 -11.83 19.10
N ARG A 79 -1.85 -12.49 18.04
CA ARG A 79 -2.88 -11.94 17.15
C ARG A 79 -4.29 -12.33 17.64
N PRO A 80 -5.34 -11.57 17.25
CA PRO A 80 -6.71 -11.89 17.63
C PRO A 80 -7.15 -13.29 17.18
N ASP A 81 -7.94 -13.97 18.00
CA ASP A 81 -8.49 -15.29 17.70
C ASP A 81 -9.32 -15.33 16.40
N SER A 82 -9.93 -14.19 16.05
CA SER A 82 -10.70 -14.00 14.80
C SER A 82 -9.83 -14.07 13.55
N LEU A 83 -8.52 -13.88 13.66
CA LEU A 83 -7.54 -14.12 12.59
C LEU A 83 -6.97 -15.54 12.70
N ARG A 84 -6.52 -15.94 13.89
CA ARG A 84 -5.76 -17.18 14.10
C ARG A 84 -6.58 -18.45 13.86
N ARG A 85 -7.77 -18.56 14.44
CA ARG A 85 -8.57 -19.81 14.39
C ARG A 85 -9.03 -20.17 12.97
N PRO A 86 -9.41 -19.21 12.11
CA PRO A 86 -9.83 -19.52 10.74
C PRO A 86 -8.70 -19.96 9.81
N LEU A 87 -7.48 -19.45 9.93
CA LEU A 87 -6.41 -19.67 8.93
C LEU A 87 -6.16 -21.15 8.61
N TRP A 88 -5.95 -21.97 9.65
CA TRP A 88 -5.73 -23.40 9.46
C TRP A 88 -6.95 -24.12 8.86
N ARG A 89 -8.17 -23.75 9.29
CA ARG A 89 -9.41 -24.34 8.75
C ARG A 89 -9.62 -23.94 7.29
N LEU A 90 -9.29 -22.71 6.93
CA LEU A 90 -9.42 -22.18 5.58
C LEU A 90 -8.41 -22.83 4.64
N ALA A 91 -7.15 -22.98 5.07
CA ALA A 91 -6.13 -23.71 4.33
C ALA A 91 -6.59 -25.16 4.06
N ARG A 92 -7.06 -25.88 5.09
CA ARG A 92 -7.59 -27.24 4.95
C ARG A 92 -8.76 -27.30 3.97
N ARG A 93 -9.74 -26.40 4.10
CA ARG A 93 -10.92 -26.38 3.21
C ARG A 93 -10.55 -26.04 1.77
N LEU A 94 -9.52 -25.25 1.55
CA LEU A 94 -9.01 -24.98 0.20
C LEU A 94 -8.34 -26.22 -0.39
N SER A 95 -7.61 -27.00 0.42
CA SER A 95 -7.03 -28.29 0.01
C SER A 95 -8.08 -29.37 -0.26
N GLU A 96 -9.29 -29.25 0.28
CA GLU A 96 -10.43 -30.11 -0.06
C GLU A 96 -10.98 -29.77 -1.47
N ASP A 97 -10.74 -28.56 -1.97
CA ASP A 97 -11.19 -28.12 -3.30
C ASP A 97 -10.25 -28.58 -4.43
N GLY A 98 -9.00 -28.95 -4.14
CA GLY A 98 -8.01 -29.39 -5.14
C GLY A 98 -6.56 -29.31 -4.66
N ALA A 99 -5.60 -29.44 -5.58
CA ALA A 99 -4.17 -29.37 -5.27
C ALA A 99 -3.72 -27.91 -5.06
N VAL A 100 -3.41 -27.56 -3.81
CA VAL A 100 -3.05 -26.18 -3.45
C VAL A 100 -1.54 -26.01 -3.35
N GLU A 101 -1.03 -24.95 -3.98
CA GLU A 101 0.37 -24.55 -3.90
C GLU A 101 0.47 -23.13 -3.32
N TYR A 102 1.38 -22.95 -2.36
CA TYR A 102 1.74 -21.66 -1.80
C TYR A 102 3.19 -21.39 -2.11
N GLY A 103 3.51 -20.23 -2.68
CA GLY A 103 4.90 -19.95 -3.03
C GLY A 103 5.08 -18.65 -3.78
N TRP A 104 6.14 -18.61 -4.57
CA TRP A 104 6.47 -17.52 -5.47
C TRP A 104 7.09 -18.06 -6.75
N CYS A 105 7.00 -17.27 -7.81
CA CYS A 105 7.49 -17.64 -9.13
C CYS A 105 9.00 -17.84 -9.07
N GLN A 106 9.50 -18.97 -9.59
CA GLN A 106 10.93 -19.30 -9.59
C GLN A 106 11.64 -18.90 -10.89
N ASP A 107 10.88 -18.60 -11.94
CA ASP A 107 11.39 -18.20 -13.25
C ASP A 107 10.52 -17.11 -13.90
N ALA A 108 11.07 -16.50 -14.95
CA ALA A 108 10.45 -15.36 -15.63
C ALA A 108 9.17 -15.75 -16.41
N SER A 109 9.02 -17.01 -16.83
CA SER A 109 7.84 -17.47 -17.56
C SER A 109 6.66 -17.61 -16.61
N ASP A 110 6.86 -18.25 -15.45
CA ASP A 110 5.84 -18.33 -14.40
C ASP A 110 5.48 -16.94 -13.87
N ALA A 111 6.48 -16.08 -13.63
CA ALA A 111 6.24 -14.70 -13.23
C ALA A 111 5.39 -13.93 -14.25
N ARG A 112 5.67 -14.09 -15.55
CA ARG A 112 4.86 -13.49 -16.63
C ARG A 112 3.41 -13.95 -16.57
N ALA A 113 3.17 -15.25 -16.42
CA ALA A 113 1.82 -15.81 -16.35
C ALA A 113 1.04 -15.26 -15.13
N VAL A 114 1.66 -15.30 -13.94
CA VAL A 114 1.05 -14.83 -12.70
C VAL A 114 0.83 -13.30 -12.72
N LEU A 115 1.78 -12.52 -13.23
CA LEU A 115 1.62 -11.06 -13.36
C LEU A 115 0.51 -10.69 -14.33
N THR A 116 0.42 -11.37 -15.47
CA THR A 116 -0.66 -11.14 -16.44
C THR A 116 -2.02 -11.38 -15.79
N TRP A 117 -2.18 -12.51 -15.12
CA TRP A 117 -3.37 -12.83 -14.34
C TRP A 117 -3.66 -11.80 -13.23
N LEU A 118 -2.63 -11.39 -12.48
CA LEU A 118 -2.77 -10.46 -11.35
C LEU A 118 -3.31 -9.11 -11.82
N PHE A 119 -2.70 -8.52 -12.85
CA PHE A 119 -3.10 -7.22 -13.36
C PHE A 119 -4.48 -7.26 -14.02
N GLU A 120 -4.82 -8.34 -14.74
CA GLU A 120 -6.15 -8.55 -15.29
C GLU A 120 -7.23 -8.60 -14.19
N LYS A 121 -7.05 -9.48 -13.18
CA LYS A 121 -8.01 -9.61 -12.07
C LYS A 121 -8.15 -8.31 -11.29
N LYS A 122 -7.05 -7.61 -11.04
CA LYS A 122 -7.06 -6.34 -10.32
C LYS A 122 -7.76 -5.24 -11.11
N ARG A 123 -7.54 -5.17 -12.44
CA ARG A 123 -8.24 -4.25 -13.34
C ARG A 123 -9.76 -4.51 -13.30
N ASN A 124 -10.18 -5.76 -13.45
CA ASN A 124 -11.60 -6.14 -13.38
C ASN A 124 -12.22 -5.77 -12.04
N TRP A 125 -11.50 -6.00 -10.93
CA TRP A 125 -11.93 -5.63 -9.58
C TRP A 125 -12.17 -4.12 -9.41
N VAL A 126 -11.27 -3.30 -9.96
CA VAL A 126 -11.36 -1.82 -9.93
C VAL A 126 -12.55 -1.35 -10.77
N LEU A 127 -12.69 -1.86 -12.00
CA LEU A 127 -13.77 -1.50 -12.91
C LEU A 127 -15.14 -1.87 -12.34
N ALA A 128 -15.28 -3.08 -11.78
CA ALA A 128 -16.52 -3.54 -11.16
C ALA A 128 -16.98 -2.67 -9.98
N ARG A 129 -16.06 -1.91 -9.37
CA ARG A 129 -16.34 -1.02 -8.23
C ARG A 129 -16.41 0.45 -8.60
N GLY A 130 -16.27 0.79 -9.89
CA GLY A 130 -16.25 2.18 -10.36
C GLY A 130 -15.12 2.99 -9.73
N LEU A 131 -14.02 2.34 -9.37
CA LEU A 131 -12.84 3.00 -8.79
C LEU A 131 -11.95 3.51 -9.91
N ASP A 132 -11.32 4.66 -9.69
CA ASP A 132 -10.33 5.21 -10.61
C ASP A 132 -8.92 4.75 -10.21
N ALA A 133 -8.25 4.03 -11.11
CA ALA A 133 -6.87 3.61 -10.94
C ALA A 133 -6.15 3.61 -12.31
N PRO A 134 -5.74 4.78 -12.81
CA PRO A 134 -5.22 4.94 -14.17
C PRO A 134 -4.02 4.03 -14.47
N TYR A 135 -3.14 3.81 -13.47
CA TYR A 135 -1.96 2.96 -13.61
C TYR A 135 -2.28 1.47 -13.88
N LEU A 136 -3.51 1.02 -13.61
CA LEU A 136 -3.95 -0.34 -13.92
C LEU A 136 -4.63 -0.45 -15.28
N MET A 137 -5.00 0.68 -15.90
CA MET A 137 -5.72 0.70 -17.18
C MET A 137 -4.79 0.51 -18.37
N HIS A 138 -3.48 0.63 -18.17
CA HIS A 138 -2.47 0.40 -19.18
C HIS A 138 -1.57 -0.76 -18.75
N ASP A 139 -0.98 -1.41 -19.74
CA ASP A 139 -0.16 -2.59 -19.52
C ASP A 139 1.28 -2.25 -19.11
N ASP A 140 1.68 -0.98 -19.19
CA ASP A 140 3.04 -0.52 -18.89
C ASP A 140 3.54 -0.95 -17.50
N VAL A 141 2.67 -0.90 -16.49
CA VAL A 141 3.03 -1.30 -15.11
C VAL A 141 3.19 -2.83 -15.02
N ARG A 142 2.34 -3.59 -15.71
CA ARG A 142 2.49 -5.05 -15.79
C ARG A 142 3.82 -5.40 -16.47
N ASP A 143 4.07 -4.77 -17.62
CA ASP A 143 5.23 -5.05 -18.45
C ASP A 143 6.53 -4.66 -17.75
N PHE A 144 6.53 -3.56 -16.99
CA PHE A 144 7.61 -3.20 -16.08
C PHE A 144 7.92 -4.31 -15.07
N PHE A 145 6.90 -4.88 -14.40
CA PHE A 145 7.13 -5.95 -13.42
C PHE A 145 7.56 -7.27 -14.07
N ILE A 146 7.11 -7.55 -15.30
CA ILE A 146 7.57 -8.70 -16.08
C ILE A 146 9.05 -8.55 -16.43
N GLU A 147 9.45 -7.36 -16.90
CA GLU A 147 10.85 -7.07 -17.21
C GLU A 147 11.73 -7.11 -15.96
N LEU A 148 11.25 -6.55 -14.83
CA LEU A 148 11.91 -6.62 -13.54
C LEU A 148 12.09 -8.06 -13.07
N ALA A 149 11.07 -8.91 -13.24
CA ALA A 149 11.15 -10.34 -12.91
C ALA A 149 12.23 -11.05 -13.75
N GLY A 150 12.35 -10.71 -15.04
CA GLY A 150 13.43 -11.23 -15.90
C GLY A 150 14.85 -10.81 -15.50
N ARG A 151 14.98 -9.75 -14.68
CA ARG A 151 16.26 -9.23 -14.16
C ARG A 151 16.52 -9.59 -12.70
N THR A 152 15.56 -10.24 -12.03
CA THR A 152 15.63 -10.55 -10.61
C THR A 152 16.00 -12.02 -10.42
N ASN A 153 16.82 -12.35 -9.42
CA ASN A 153 17.02 -13.74 -9.02
C ASN A 153 15.79 -14.25 -8.25
N LEU A 154 14.80 -14.70 -9.00
CA LEU A 154 13.50 -15.15 -8.50
C LEU A 154 13.60 -16.37 -7.57
N VAL A 155 14.64 -17.19 -7.70
CA VAL A 155 14.86 -18.34 -6.79
C VAL A 155 15.03 -17.90 -5.34
N THR A 156 15.67 -16.75 -5.14
CA THR A 156 16.00 -16.22 -3.79
C THR A 156 15.09 -15.06 -3.37
N THR A 157 14.40 -14.44 -4.32
CA THR A 157 13.66 -13.19 -4.11
C THR A 157 12.20 -13.36 -4.52
N PRO A 158 11.24 -13.37 -3.56
CA PRO A 158 9.81 -13.51 -3.84
C PRO A 158 9.20 -12.22 -4.41
N LEU A 159 9.63 -11.81 -5.60
CA LEU A 159 9.09 -10.63 -6.30
C LEU A 159 7.60 -10.83 -6.65
N VAL A 160 7.23 -12.04 -7.06
CA VAL A 160 5.85 -12.39 -7.47
C VAL A 160 5.41 -13.64 -6.72
N SER A 161 4.55 -13.46 -5.72
CA SER A 161 4.05 -14.55 -4.87
C SER A 161 2.64 -14.94 -5.23
N PHE A 162 2.27 -16.18 -4.96
CA PHE A 162 0.98 -16.73 -5.34
C PHE A 162 0.41 -17.74 -4.33
N VAL A 163 -0.90 -17.94 -4.46
CA VAL A 163 -1.59 -19.17 -4.11
C VAL A 163 -2.17 -19.73 -5.40
N LYS A 164 -1.85 -20.97 -5.73
CA LYS A 164 -2.40 -21.68 -6.89
C LYS A 164 -3.31 -22.82 -6.44
N LEU A 165 -4.36 -23.09 -7.22
CA LEU A 165 -5.21 -24.27 -7.10
C LEU A 165 -5.19 -24.98 -8.46
N ASP A 166 -4.79 -26.25 -8.46
CA ASP A 166 -4.63 -27.06 -9.66
C ASP A 166 -3.77 -26.35 -10.73
N GLY A 167 -2.70 -25.70 -10.30
CA GLY A 167 -1.76 -24.95 -11.14
C GLY A 167 -2.23 -23.55 -11.55
N VAL A 168 -3.47 -23.15 -11.27
CA VAL A 168 -4.03 -21.84 -11.62
C VAL A 168 -3.92 -20.87 -10.45
N ALA A 169 -3.42 -19.67 -10.70
CA ALA A 169 -3.36 -18.62 -9.68
C ALA A 169 -4.78 -18.23 -9.21
N ILE A 170 -4.98 -18.18 -7.89
CA ILE A 170 -6.23 -17.73 -7.24
C ILE A 170 -5.99 -16.56 -6.27
N ALA A 171 -4.74 -16.32 -5.87
CA ALA A 171 -4.29 -15.10 -5.22
C ALA A 171 -2.85 -14.81 -5.65
N ALA A 172 -2.50 -13.54 -5.79
CA ALA A 172 -1.12 -13.18 -6.09
C ALA A 172 -0.75 -11.79 -5.55
N SER A 173 0.54 -11.59 -5.37
CA SER A 173 1.12 -10.31 -5.00
C SER A 173 2.44 -10.04 -5.72
N VAL A 174 2.65 -8.77 -6.03
CA VAL A 174 3.99 -8.20 -6.26
C VAL A 174 4.52 -7.73 -4.93
N ASN A 175 5.76 -8.11 -4.60
CA ASN A 175 6.41 -7.72 -3.35
C ASN A 175 7.75 -7.05 -3.64
N LEU A 176 8.13 -6.07 -2.81
CA LEU A 176 9.46 -5.48 -2.84
C LEU A 176 10.27 -6.00 -1.66
N VAL A 177 11.39 -6.66 -1.92
CA VAL A 177 12.19 -7.33 -0.90
C VAL A 177 13.41 -6.47 -0.59
N GLY A 178 13.36 -5.78 0.54
CA GLY A 178 14.49 -5.02 1.07
C GLY A 178 15.37 -5.86 2.01
N PRO A 179 16.45 -5.28 2.54
CA PRO A 179 17.31 -5.95 3.52
C PRO A 179 16.61 -6.20 4.86
N ARG A 180 15.68 -5.33 5.25
CA ARG A 180 15.00 -5.38 6.57
C ARG A 180 13.53 -5.78 6.49
N ARG A 181 12.88 -5.59 5.34
CA ARG A 181 11.43 -5.78 5.19
C ARG A 181 11.08 -6.40 3.84
N LEU A 182 10.00 -7.18 3.84
CA LEU A 182 9.23 -7.51 2.64
C LEU A 182 8.02 -6.58 2.58
N GLU A 183 7.89 -5.82 1.50
CA GLU A 183 6.75 -4.92 1.26
C GLU A 183 5.71 -5.61 0.37
N TYR A 184 4.49 -5.76 0.88
CA TYR A 184 3.36 -6.38 0.20
C TYR A 184 2.64 -5.35 -0.68
N PHE A 185 3.10 -5.19 -1.94
CA PHE A 185 2.90 -3.98 -2.73
C PHE A 185 1.62 -3.99 -3.58
N ILE A 186 1.53 -4.84 -4.61
CA ILE A 186 0.35 -4.93 -5.50
C ILE A 186 -0.26 -6.29 -5.30
N THR A 187 -1.48 -6.34 -4.77
CA THR A 187 -2.12 -7.61 -4.42
C THR A 187 -3.46 -7.73 -5.13
N THR A 188 -3.87 -8.97 -5.38
CA THR A 188 -5.21 -9.31 -5.87
C THR A 188 -5.55 -10.75 -5.50
N TYR A 189 -6.83 -11.10 -5.67
CA TYR A 189 -7.30 -12.46 -5.58
C TYR A 189 -8.51 -12.68 -6.49
N ASP A 190 -8.81 -13.93 -6.79
CA ASP A 190 -10.04 -14.30 -7.47
C ASP A 190 -11.22 -14.28 -6.49
N GLU A 191 -12.21 -13.43 -6.76
CA GLU A 191 -13.38 -13.26 -5.90
C GLU A 191 -14.21 -14.54 -5.74
N ALA A 192 -14.13 -15.50 -6.68
CA ALA A 192 -14.76 -16.81 -6.53
C ALA A 192 -14.26 -17.57 -5.29
N TYR A 193 -13.02 -17.30 -4.85
CA TYR A 193 -12.40 -17.91 -3.69
C TYR A 193 -12.36 -16.99 -2.46
N ALA A 194 -13.13 -15.88 -2.48
CA ALA A 194 -13.21 -14.94 -1.36
C ALA A 194 -13.59 -15.62 -0.02
N ALA A 195 -14.51 -16.59 -0.08
CA ALA A 195 -14.96 -17.35 1.08
C ALA A 195 -13.86 -18.22 1.72
N ARG A 196 -12.82 -18.57 0.95
CA ARG A 196 -11.62 -19.27 1.42
C ARG A 196 -10.55 -18.32 1.99
N SER A 197 -10.77 -17.00 1.90
CA SER A 197 -9.83 -15.96 2.33
C SER A 197 -8.41 -16.16 1.79
N VAL A 198 -8.29 -16.51 0.50
CA VAL A 198 -7.01 -16.79 -0.16
C VAL A 198 -5.97 -15.67 0.00
N GLY A 199 -6.41 -14.41 0.10
CA GLY A 199 -5.53 -13.28 0.41
C GLY A 199 -4.87 -13.37 1.80
N ASN A 200 -5.57 -13.88 2.82
CA ASN A 200 -4.97 -14.11 4.15
C ASN A 200 -4.00 -15.30 4.13
N LEU A 201 -4.28 -16.33 3.32
CA LEU A 201 -3.38 -17.46 3.17
C LEU A 201 -2.08 -17.06 2.44
N LEU A 202 -2.19 -16.17 1.45
CA LEU A 202 -1.02 -15.56 0.81
C LEU A 202 -0.18 -14.75 1.79
N VAL A 203 -0.83 -13.94 2.64
CA VAL A 203 -0.15 -13.19 3.70
C VAL A 203 0.53 -14.13 4.71
N ASP A 204 -0.12 -15.20 5.13
CA ASP A 204 0.47 -16.21 6.03
C ASP A 204 1.75 -16.81 5.44
N SER A 205 1.69 -17.27 4.19
CA SER A 205 2.83 -17.84 3.47
C SER A 205 4.00 -16.86 3.37
N MET A 206 3.73 -15.61 2.97
CA MET A 206 4.78 -14.61 2.79
C MET A 206 5.34 -14.06 4.11
N ALA A 207 4.53 -14.00 5.16
CA ALA A 207 5.02 -13.61 6.48
C ALA A 207 5.91 -14.70 7.12
N ARG A 208 5.61 -15.98 6.89
CA ARG A 208 6.51 -17.09 7.24
C ARG A 208 7.84 -16.98 6.51
N TRP A 209 7.83 -16.71 5.21
CA TRP A 209 9.05 -16.49 4.43
C TRP A 209 9.85 -15.30 4.96
N ALA A 210 9.18 -14.17 5.26
CA ALA A 210 9.83 -12.97 5.76
C ALA A 210 10.56 -13.24 7.08
N LEU A 211 9.90 -13.89 8.05
CA LEU A 211 10.51 -14.26 9.32
C LEU A 211 11.71 -15.19 9.14
N ALA A 212 11.55 -16.26 8.33
CA ALA A 212 12.62 -17.22 8.07
C ALA A 212 13.86 -16.57 7.45
N ASN A 213 13.69 -15.43 6.79
CA ASN A 213 14.73 -14.65 6.16
C ASN A 213 15.09 -13.37 6.96
N GLY A 214 14.73 -13.30 8.24
CA GLY A 214 15.13 -12.21 9.14
C GLY A 214 14.52 -10.84 8.79
N ARG A 215 13.35 -10.82 8.15
CA ARG A 215 12.70 -9.60 7.66
C ARG A 215 11.35 -9.39 8.34
N ASP A 216 11.00 -8.12 8.55
CA ASP A 216 9.65 -7.71 8.91
C ASP A 216 8.73 -7.70 7.68
N PHE A 217 7.42 -7.64 7.89
CA PHE A 217 6.42 -7.63 6.82
C PHE A 217 5.65 -6.30 6.81
N ASP A 218 5.74 -5.53 5.73
CA ASP A 218 5.11 -4.22 5.58
C ASP A 218 3.92 -4.28 4.62
N PHE A 219 2.73 -3.92 5.08
CA PHE A 219 1.51 -3.89 4.25
C PHE A 219 1.36 -2.63 3.40
N ARG A 220 2.33 -1.72 3.47
CA ARG A 220 2.27 -0.36 2.91
C ARG A 220 1.13 0.46 3.55
N PRO A 221 1.12 1.79 3.33
CA PRO A 221 0.04 2.65 3.79
C PRO A 221 -1.33 2.25 3.22
N TYR A 222 -2.37 2.92 3.73
CA TYR A 222 -3.80 2.71 3.52
C TYR A 222 -4.46 1.77 4.51
N PHE A 223 -5.50 2.31 5.15
CA PHE A 223 -6.37 1.59 6.08
C PHE A 223 -7.03 0.38 5.43
N SER A 224 -6.93 -0.75 6.12
CA SER A 224 -7.81 -1.89 5.92
C SER A 224 -7.89 -2.69 7.22
N SER A 225 -9.09 -3.10 7.61
CA SER A 225 -9.33 -3.87 8.83
C SER A 225 -8.58 -5.22 8.82
N TYR A 226 -8.35 -5.82 7.66
CA TYR A 226 -7.56 -7.06 7.58
C TYR A 226 -6.08 -6.81 7.91
N LYS A 227 -5.48 -5.72 7.40
CA LYS A 227 -4.08 -5.35 7.67
C LYS A 227 -3.86 -5.11 9.17
N GLU A 228 -4.82 -4.41 9.80
CA GLU A 228 -4.77 -4.11 11.23
C GLU A 228 -4.78 -5.39 12.10
N ARG A 229 -5.59 -6.39 11.74
CA ARG A 229 -5.61 -7.69 12.46
C ARG A 229 -4.28 -8.43 12.38
N TRP A 230 -3.59 -8.35 11.25
CA TRP A 230 -2.28 -8.97 11.06
C TRP A 230 -1.17 -8.20 11.76
N SER A 231 -1.20 -6.87 11.75
CA SER A 231 -0.11 -6.04 12.24
C SER A 231 -0.02 -5.96 13.76
N ASN A 232 1.20 -5.99 14.31
CA ASN A 232 1.50 -5.63 15.69
C ASN A 232 2.04 -4.19 15.81
N ARG A 233 2.33 -3.53 14.69
CA ARG A 233 2.76 -2.13 14.62
C ARG A 233 1.88 -1.34 13.65
N LYS A 234 1.41 -0.18 14.12
CA LYS A 234 0.70 0.82 13.33
C LYS A 234 1.56 2.07 13.23
N GLY A 235 1.78 2.54 12.01
CA GLY A 235 2.52 3.76 11.71
C GLY A 235 1.65 4.80 11.01
N TRP A 236 2.17 6.01 10.91
CA TRP A 236 1.57 7.11 10.17
C TRP A 236 2.49 7.51 9.05
N TYR A 237 1.92 7.84 7.89
CA TYR A 237 2.65 8.17 6.69
C TYR A 237 2.11 9.46 6.09
N GLU A 238 3.02 10.33 5.67
CA GLU A 238 2.72 11.63 5.07
C GLU A 238 3.43 11.75 3.72
N SER A 239 2.82 12.47 2.77
CA SER A 239 3.52 12.86 1.53
C SER A 239 4.03 14.29 1.66
N HIS A 240 5.32 14.49 1.41
CA HIS A 240 5.99 15.79 1.50
C HIS A 240 6.12 16.42 0.12
N PHE A 241 5.98 17.73 0.06
CA PHE A 241 6.12 18.51 -1.17
C PHE A 241 7.21 19.54 -0.96
N ILE A 242 8.36 19.29 -1.58
CA ILE A 242 9.56 20.11 -1.47
C ILE A 242 9.56 21.10 -2.61
N VAL A 243 9.50 22.39 -2.27
CA VAL A 243 9.54 23.47 -3.23
C VAL A 243 10.99 23.91 -3.42
N LEU A 244 11.50 23.66 -4.63
CA LEU A 244 12.90 23.90 -4.98
C LEU A 244 13.10 25.28 -5.61
N THR A 245 12.11 25.77 -6.37
CA THR A 245 12.19 27.04 -7.11
C THR A 245 11.00 27.95 -6.81
N TRP A 246 11.11 29.22 -7.21
CA TRP A 246 9.99 30.16 -7.15
C TRP A 246 8.82 29.75 -8.06
N ARG A 247 9.07 29.03 -9.16
CA ARG A 247 8.02 28.49 -10.03
C ARG A 247 7.23 27.41 -9.32
N GLY A 248 7.89 26.59 -8.50
CA GLY A 248 7.22 25.63 -7.62
C GLY A 248 6.25 26.30 -6.64
N ARG A 249 6.58 27.50 -6.16
CA ARG A 249 5.67 28.31 -5.31
C ARG A 249 4.40 28.74 -6.06
N LEU A 250 4.47 28.93 -7.38
CA LEU A 250 3.26 29.25 -8.17
C LEU A 250 2.28 28.08 -8.24
N VAL A 251 2.78 26.84 -8.29
CA VAL A 251 1.94 25.63 -8.27
C VAL A 251 1.09 25.55 -7.00
N GLU A 252 1.59 26.10 -5.88
CA GLU A 252 0.85 26.12 -4.62
C GLU A 252 -0.47 26.90 -4.71
N PHE A 253 -0.57 27.96 -5.53
CA PHE A 253 -1.84 28.67 -5.70
C PHE A 253 -2.91 27.78 -6.35
N ALA A 254 -2.53 26.99 -7.34
CA ALA A 254 -3.44 26.02 -7.98
C ALA A 254 -3.86 24.93 -6.99
N LEU A 255 -2.91 24.42 -6.18
CA LEU A 255 -3.22 23.47 -5.10
C LEU A 255 -4.18 24.08 -4.07
N ALA A 256 -3.95 25.32 -3.64
CA ALA A 256 -4.82 26.03 -2.70
C ALA A 256 -6.24 26.18 -3.26
N ALA A 257 -6.36 26.62 -4.52
CA ALA A 257 -7.65 26.75 -5.20
C ALA A 257 -8.38 25.40 -5.28
N GLN A 258 -7.65 24.31 -5.56
CA GLN A 258 -8.23 22.96 -5.60
C GLN A 258 -8.74 22.51 -4.22
N GLN A 259 -7.97 22.74 -3.14
CA GLN A 259 -8.39 22.38 -1.79
C GLN A 259 -9.57 23.23 -1.31
N LEU A 260 -9.56 24.54 -1.56
CA LEU A 260 -10.69 25.42 -1.28
C LEU A 260 -11.93 24.94 -2.03
N GLY A 261 -11.81 24.62 -3.32
CA GLY A 261 -12.92 24.05 -4.10
C GLY A 261 -13.47 22.75 -3.52
N ARG A 262 -12.62 21.85 -2.98
CA ARG A 262 -13.06 20.63 -2.29
C ARG A 262 -13.84 20.94 -1.01
N VAL A 263 -13.34 21.88 -0.20
CA VAL A 263 -14.02 22.32 1.03
C VAL A 263 -15.36 22.96 0.69
N PHE A 264 -15.42 23.86 -0.28
CA PHE A 264 -16.66 24.48 -0.75
C PHE A 264 -17.67 23.45 -1.27
N ARG A 265 -17.23 22.47 -2.06
CA ARG A 265 -18.12 21.38 -2.53
C ARG A 265 -18.69 20.58 -1.37
N ARG A 266 -17.87 20.20 -0.38
CA ARG A 266 -18.34 19.49 0.82
C ARG A 266 -19.28 20.36 1.65
N ALA A 267 -18.93 21.62 1.90
CA ALA A 267 -19.78 22.56 2.64
C ALA A 267 -21.14 22.75 1.95
N ARG A 268 -21.16 22.86 0.62
CA ARG A 268 -22.40 22.92 -0.17
C ARG A 268 -23.24 21.65 -0.02
N ALA A 269 -22.62 20.47 -0.10
CA ALA A 269 -23.33 19.20 0.09
C ALA A 269 -23.90 19.05 1.51
N PHE A 270 -23.20 19.54 2.53
CA PHE A 270 -23.66 19.46 3.94
C PHE A 270 -24.66 20.56 4.34
N ALA A 271 -24.56 21.77 3.80
CA ALA A 271 -25.37 22.90 4.22
C ALA A 271 -26.50 23.25 3.24
N ILE A 272 -26.22 23.25 1.93
CA ILE A 272 -27.13 23.81 0.93
C ILE A 272 -28.12 22.76 0.42
N ASP A 273 -27.69 21.51 0.22
CA ASP A 273 -28.55 20.46 -0.31
C ASP A 273 -29.67 20.03 0.67
N PRO A 274 -29.43 19.90 1.99
CA PRO A 274 -30.49 19.64 2.96
C PRO A 274 -31.47 20.81 3.10
N LEU A 275 -30.98 22.05 3.00
CA LEU A 275 -31.83 23.25 3.04
C LEU A 275 -32.69 23.36 1.78
N ARG A 276 -32.14 23.09 0.59
CA ARG A 276 -32.92 23.05 -0.66
C ARG A 276 -33.92 21.90 -0.69
N ALA A 277 -33.56 20.74 -0.14
CA ALA A 277 -34.49 19.61 0.02
C ALA A 277 -35.66 19.98 0.95
N LYS A 278 -35.37 20.63 2.09
CA LYS A 278 -36.42 21.14 3.01
C LYS A 278 -37.30 22.22 2.37
N VAL A 279 -36.72 23.18 1.65
CA VAL A 279 -37.50 24.24 0.97
C VAL A 279 -38.39 23.65 -0.12
N ARG A 280 -37.88 22.70 -0.93
CA ARG A 280 -38.70 22.00 -1.93
C ARG A 280 -39.81 21.16 -1.32
N ALA A 281 -39.56 20.50 -0.19
CA ALA A 281 -40.58 19.75 0.54
C ALA A 281 -41.68 20.69 1.09
N LEU A 282 -41.31 21.88 1.55
CA LEU A 282 -42.26 22.89 2.03
C LEU A 282 -43.08 23.54 0.91
N THR A 283 -42.51 23.74 -0.29
CA THR A 283 -43.25 24.26 -1.45
C THR A 283 -44.09 23.20 -2.16
N ALA A 284 -43.78 21.91 -2.03
CA ALA A 284 -44.60 20.80 -2.57
C ALA A 284 -45.79 20.41 -1.67
N ALA A 285 -45.80 20.88 -0.41
CA ALA A 285 -46.87 20.65 0.57
C ALA A 285 -47.92 21.78 0.61
N ARG A 286 -47.84 22.73 -0.32
CA ARG A 286 -48.84 23.78 -0.59
C ARG A 286 -49.52 23.51 -1.92
#